data_AF-A0A0P7UER2-F1
#
_entry.id   AF-A0A0P7UER2-F1
#
_cell.length_a   1.000
_cell.length_b   1.000
_cell.length_c   1.000
_cell.angle_alpha   90.00
_cell.angle_beta   90.00
_cell.angle_gamma   90.00
#
_symmetry.space_group_name_H-M   'P 1'
#
loop_
_entity.id
_entity.type
_entity.pdbx_description
1 polymer ?
#
loop_
_entity_poly.entity_id
_entity_poly.type
_entity_poly.pdbx_seq_one_letter_code
_entity_poly.pdbx_strand_id
1 'polypeptide(L)'
;MVEKTRRSVSVLRRCQELDRQELHYWRRRSSEQEEARKSKSQSPRGGEAGISEEAVNEVKRQAMDEVQKAVAEAEQRAFEMIAAERAKMEKTLAEAKCQAAKDAIQVISEQEDSSESCWNCGRKASETCSGCNAARYCGSFCQHKDWEKHHLICSPGLQAQPKSLSVTSGGAAVTKTQDVAGAPNLSAESVKAPAQVSAPGDVNGH
;
A
#
# COMPACT_ATOMS: atom_id res chain seq x y z
N MET A 1 36.27 27.95 4.95
CA MET A 1 34.92 27.47 4.55
C MET A 1 34.34 28.31 3.40
N VAL A 2 34.35 29.64 3.49
CA VAL A 2 33.81 30.58 2.46
C VAL A 2 34.42 30.41 1.06
N GLU A 3 35.73 30.19 0.94
CA GLU A 3 36.38 30.02 -0.37
C GLU A 3 35.95 28.74 -1.10
N LYS A 4 35.65 27.68 -0.36
CA LYS A 4 35.14 26.42 -0.92
C LYS A 4 33.75 26.64 -1.53
N THR A 5 32.90 27.41 -0.85
CA THR A 5 31.59 27.84 -1.35
C THR A 5 31.70 28.75 -2.57
N ARG A 6 32.66 29.69 -2.57
CA ARG A 6 32.88 30.57 -3.74
C ARG A 6 33.29 29.78 -4.98
N ARG A 7 34.16 28.79 -4.82
CA ARG A 7 34.61 27.91 -5.91
C ARG A 7 33.46 27.03 -6.41
N SER A 8 32.66 26.42 -5.52
CA SER A 8 31.53 25.58 -5.93
C SER A 8 30.46 26.37 -6.69
N VAL A 9 30.10 27.57 -6.22
CA VAL A 9 29.13 28.45 -6.91
C VAL A 9 29.64 28.85 -8.30
N SER A 10 30.93 29.11 -8.45
CA SER A 10 31.52 29.46 -9.76
C SER A 10 31.45 28.30 -10.76
N VAL A 11 31.68 27.07 -10.29
CA VAL A 11 31.55 25.86 -11.11
C VAL A 11 30.09 25.66 -11.51
N LEU A 12 29.14 25.76 -10.58
CA LEU A 12 27.72 25.62 -10.86
C LEU A 12 27.23 26.64 -11.90
N ARG A 13 27.62 27.91 -11.77
CA ARG A 13 27.27 28.94 -12.75
C ARG A 13 27.83 28.61 -14.15
N ARG A 14 29.06 28.10 -14.22
CA ARG A 14 29.67 27.69 -15.50
C ARG A 14 28.95 26.48 -16.10
N CYS A 15 28.60 25.49 -15.29
CA CYS A 15 27.82 24.33 -15.73
C CYS A 15 26.45 24.75 -16.25
N GLN A 16 25.75 25.66 -15.55
CA GLN A 16 24.45 26.18 -15.97
C GLN A 16 24.54 26.93 -17.32
N GLU A 17 25.59 27.71 -17.54
CA GLU A 17 25.77 28.44 -18.79
C GLU A 17 26.09 27.51 -19.97
N LEU A 18 26.85 26.43 -19.72
CA LEU A 18 27.12 25.40 -20.73
C LEU A 18 25.86 24.63 -21.10
N ASP A 19 25.08 24.21 -20.11
CA ASP A 19 23.79 23.54 -20.31
C ASP A 19 22.82 24.42 -21.13
N ARG A 20 22.75 25.71 -20.82
CA ARG A 20 21.98 26.69 -21.59
C ARG A 20 22.42 26.77 -23.06
N GLN A 21 23.73 26.81 -23.31
CA GLN A 21 24.27 26.85 -24.68
C GLN A 21 23.99 25.54 -25.43
N GLU A 22 24.09 24.40 -24.75
CA GLU A 22 23.80 23.09 -25.33
C GLU A 22 22.33 22.98 -25.75
N LEU A 23 21.40 23.44 -24.90
CA LEU A 23 19.98 23.53 -25.23
C LEU A 23 19.72 24.39 -26.47
N HIS A 24 20.40 25.54 -26.60
CA HIS A 24 20.30 26.39 -27.80
C HIS A 24 20.83 25.70 -29.06
N TYR A 25 21.94 24.96 -28.94
CA TYR A 25 22.50 24.16 -30.02
C TYR A 25 21.54 23.06 -30.47
N TRP A 26 20.97 22.30 -29.53
CA TRP A 26 19.98 21.26 -29.83
C TRP A 26 18.71 21.84 -30.46
N ARG A 27 18.23 23.00 -29.99
CA ARG A 27 17.09 23.69 -30.58
C ARG A 27 17.32 24.06 -32.05
N ARG A 28 18.49 24.62 -32.38
CA ARG A 28 18.83 24.98 -33.76
C ARG A 28 18.90 23.74 -34.66
N ARG A 29 19.61 22.70 -34.21
CA ARG A 29 19.76 21.45 -34.96
C ARG A 29 18.41 20.75 -35.20
N SER A 30 17.52 20.76 -34.21
CA SER A 30 16.18 20.20 -34.36
C SER A 30 15.36 20.96 -35.40
N SER A 31 15.43 22.29 -35.40
CA SER A 31 14.77 23.13 -36.40
C SER A 31 15.34 22.91 -37.81
N GLU A 32 16.66 22.81 -37.96
CA GLU A 32 17.31 22.48 -39.23
C GLU A 32 16.90 21.09 -39.75
N GLN A 33 16.74 20.11 -38.86
CA GLN A 33 16.25 18.78 -39.24
C GLN A 33 14.79 18.83 -39.71
N GLU A 34 13.94 19.65 -39.08
CA GLU A 34 12.55 19.85 -39.50
C GLU A 34 12.48 20.54 -40.87
N GLU A 35 13.24 21.61 -41.06
CA GLU A 35 13.33 22.36 -42.32
C GLU A 35 13.88 21.50 -43.46
N ALA A 36 14.85 20.62 -43.18
CA ALA A 36 15.35 19.66 -44.17
C ALA A 36 14.28 18.64 -44.59
N ARG A 37 13.41 18.21 -43.66
CA ARG A 37 12.27 17.34 -43.98
C ARG A 37 11.24 18.05 -44.83
N LYS A 38 10.93 19.31 -44.51
CA LYS A 38 9.97 20.16 -45.24
C LYS A 38 10.46 20.54 -46.64
N SER A 39 11.76 20.79 -46.77
CA SER A 39 12.40 21.07 -48.05
C SER A 39 12.42 19.83 -48.96
N LYS A 40 12.54 18.64 -48.38
CA LYS A 40 12.54 17.37 -49.14
C LYS A 40 11.14 16.97 -49.62
N SER A 41 10.08 17.39 -48.91
CA SER A 41 8.68 17.13 -49.30
C SER A 41 8.11 18.12 -50.33
N GLN A 42 8.79 19.22 -50.68
CA GLN A 42 8.32 20.22 -51.66
C GLN A 42 8.87 20.05 -53.11
N SER A 43 9.59 18.97 -53.42
CA SER A 43 10.07 18.70 -54.80
C SER A 43 9.01 17.94 -55.62
N PRO A 44 8.47 18.47 -56.74
CA PRO A 44 7.51 17.75 -57.56
C PRO A 44 8.26 16.74 -58.44
N ARG A 45 8.32 15.49 -58.00
CA ARG A 45 8.72 14.36 -58.86
C ARG A 45 7.59 13.34 -58.88
N GLY A 46 7.01 13.17 -60.08
CA GLY A 46 6.24 12.01 -60.57
C GLY A 46 5.35 11.26 -59.58
N GLY A 47 4.04 11.31 -59.82
CA GLY A 47 2.98 10.68 -59.00
C GLY A 47 3.06 9.16 -58.81
N GLU A 48 4.11 8.46 -59.24
CA GLU A 48 4.31 7.02 -59.02
C GLU A 48 5.32 6.72 -57.88
N ALA A 49 6.28 7.63 -57.64
CA ALA A 49 7.26 7.48 -56.55
C ALA A 49 6.63 7.82 -55.17
N GLY A 50 5.71 8.79 -55.13
CA GLY A 50 4.99 9.17 -53.91
C GLY A 50 4.03 8.09 -53.41
N ILE A 51 3.34 7.37 -54.32
CA ILE A 51 2.43 6.27 -53.95
C ILE A 51 3.21 5.11 -53.31
N SER A 52 4.40 4.81 -53.85
CA SER A 52 5.27 3.77 -53.29
C SER A 52 5.82 4.15 -51.91
N GLU A 53 6.19 5.42 -51.71
CA GLU A 53 6.65 5.94 -50.42
C GLU A 53 5.52 6.00 -49.37
N GLU A 54 4.32 6.40 -49.77
CA GLU A 54 3.13 6.40 -48.93
C GLU A 54 2.76 4.98 -48.48
N ALA A 55 2.78 4.00 -49.39
CA ALA A 55 2.53 2.60 -49.06
C ALA A 55 3.58 2.05 -48.07
N VAL A 56 4.86 2.40 -48.24
CA VAL A 56 5.93 2.00 -47.30
C VAL A 56 5.73 2.66 -45.93
N ASN A 57 5.32 3.93 -45.90
CA ASN A 57 5.05 4.65 -44.65
C ASN A 57 3.83 4.07 -43.92
N GLU A 58 2.81 3.63 -44.65
CA GLU A 58 1.64 2.97 -44.09
C GLU A 58 1.99 1.59 -43.53
N VAL A 59 2.78 0.78 -44.24
CA VAL A 59 3.29 -0.50 -43.72
C VAL A 59 4.14 -0.29 -42.46
N LYS A 60 4.97 0.76 -42.45
CA LYS A 60 5.75 1.12 -41.26
C LYS A 60 4.85 1.50 -40.09
N ARG A 61 3.77 2.26 -40.33
CA ARG A 61 2.79 2.62 -39.30
C ARG A 61 2.09 1.37 -38.76
N GLN A 62 1.65 0.48 -39.64
CA GLN A 62 1.02 -0.79 -39.25
C GLN A 62 1.96 -1.67 -38.42
N ALA A 63 3.22 -1.81 -38.83
CA ALA A 63 4.21 -2.57 -38.07
C ALA A 63 4.47 -1.95 -36.68
N MET A 64 4.49 -0.62 -36.58
CA MET A 64 4.64 0.06 -35.28
C MET A 64 3.42 -0.13 -34.39
N ASP A 65 2.21 -0.06 -34.94
CA ASP A 65 0.96 -0.31 -34.21
C ASP A 65 0.88 -1.75 -33.72
N GLU A 66 1.28 -2.72 -34.53
CA GLU A 66 1.33 -4.15 -34.15
C GLU A 66 2.33 -4.39 -33.03
N VAL A 67 3.52 -3.79 -33.10
CA VAL A 67 4.52 -3.87 -32.02
C VAL A 67 3.99 -3.22 -30.75
N GLN A 68 3.39 -2.03 -30.83
CA GLN A 68 2.81 -1.35 -29.66
C GLN A 68 1.69 -2.17 -29.04
N LYS A 69 0.82 -2.77 -29.85
CA LYS A 69 -0.24 -3.68 -29.38
C LYS A 69 0.35 -4.90 -28.68
N ALA A 70 1.37 -5.53 -29.26
CA ALA A 70 2.03 -6.69 -28.65
C ALA A 70 2.70 -6.32 -27.31
N VAL A 71 3.32 -5.14 -27.22
CA VAL A 71 3.90 -4.63 -25.97
C VAL A 71 2.80 -4.39 -24.93
N ALA A 72 1.71 -3.71 -25.27
CA ALA A 72 0.60 -3.46 -24.35
C ALA A 72 -0.02 -4.78 -23.84
N GLU A 73 -0.19 -5.78 -24.72
CA GLU A 73 -0.66 -7.11 -24.31
C GLU A 73 0.35 -7.82 -23.38
N ALA A 74 1.65 -7.70 -23.64
CA ALA A 74 2.67 -8.28 -22.78
C ALA A 74 2.71 -7.60 -21.40
N GLU A 75 2.60 -6.27 -21.36
CA GLU A 75 2.50 -5.49 -20.13
C GLU A 75 1.27 -5.89 -19.32
N GLN A 76 0.10 -5.99 -19.96
CA GLN A 76 -1.13 -6.43 -19.33
C GLN A 76 -1.00 -7.84 -18.74
N ARG A 77 -0.44 -8.79 -19.50
CA ARG A 77 -0.20 -10.16 -19.01
C ARG A 77 0.76 -10.18 -17.81
N ALA A 78 1.78 -9.32 -17.81
CA ALA A 78 2.70 -9.20 -16.69
C ALA A 78 1.99 -8.64 -15.44
N PHE A 79 1.14 -7.62 -15.59
CA PHE A 79 0.33 -7.09 -14.49
C PHE A 79 -0.64 -8.13 -13.92
N GLU A 80 -1.31 -8.90 -14.78
CA GLU A 80 -2.20 -9.98 -14.36
C GLU A 80 -1.46 -11.07 -13.58
N MET A 81 -0.25 -11.45 -14.03
CA MET A 81 0.59 -12.40 -13.31
C MET A 81 0.97 -11.88 -11.92
N ILE A 82 1.40 -10.62 -11.82
CA ILE A 82 1.75 -10.00 -10.53
C ILE A 82 0.51 -9.91 -9.62
N ALA A 83 -0.66 -9.55 -10.17
CA ALA A 83 -1.91 -9.47 -9.42
C ALA A 83 -2.33 -10.86 -8.91
N ALA A 84 -2.22 -11.90 -9.73
CA ALA A 84 -2.52 -13.27 -9.34
C ALA A 84 -1.59 -13.76 -8.22
N GLU A 85 -0.28 -13.50 -8.31
CA GLU A 85 0.68 -13.86 -7.26
C GLU A 85 0.41 -13.11 -5.95
N ARG A 86 0.06 -11.82 -6.03
CA ARG A 86 -0.36 -11.05 -4.84
C ARG A 86 -1.62 -11.60 -4.21
N ALA A 87 -2.64 -11.93 -5.02
CA ALA A 87 -3.88 -12.51 -4.52
C ALA A 87 -3.65 -13.89 -3.87
N LYS A 88 -2.77 -14.72 -4.44
CA LYS A 88 -2.35 -15.98 -3.82
C LYS A 88 -1.65 -15.73 -2.48
N MET A 89 -0.70 -14.81 -2.42
CA MET A 89 0.01 -14.48 -1.18
C MET A 89 -0.96 -13.95 -0.11
N GLU A 90 -1.86 -13.03 -0.45
CA GLU A 90 -2.88 -12.51 0.47
C GLU A 90 -3.78 -13.63 1.01
N LYS A 91 -4.22 -14.55 0.13
CA LYS A 91 -4.98 -15.73 0.53
C LYS A 91 -4.20 -16.60 1.52
N THR A 92 -2.93 -16.91 1.24
CA THR A 92 -2.11 -17.71 2.17
C THR A 92 -1.92 -17.02 3.52
N LEU A 93 -1.78 -15.70 3.55
CA LEU A 93 -1.69 -14.94 4.79
C LEU A 93 -3.02 -14.94 5.56
N ALA A 94 -4.15 -14.84 4.87
CA ALA A 94 -5.46 -14.93 5.50
C ALA A 94 -5.72 -16.33 6.06
N GLU A 95 -5.33 -17.38 5.34
CA GLU A 95 -5.43 -18.77 5.79
C GLU A 95 -4.54 -19.01 7.01
N ALA A 96 -3.29 -18.54 7.00
CA ALA A 96 -2.39 -18.65 8.15
C ALA A 96 -2.93 -17.93 9.39
N LYS A 97 -3.53 -16.73 9.23
CA LYS A 97 -4.19 -16.01 10.33
C LYS A 97 -5.41 -16.76 10.86
N CYS A 98 -6.24 -17.28 9.97
CA CYS A 98 -7.41 -18.07 10.35
C CYS A 98 -6.98 -19.35 11.08
N GLN A 99 -5.92 -20.02 10.61
CA GLN A 99 -5.39 -21.21 11.26
C GLN A 99 -4.81 -20.88 12.64
N ALA A 100 -3.99 -19.84 12.76
CA ALA A 100 -3.48 -19.41 14.06
C ALA A 100 -4.60 -19.05 15.06
N ALA A 101 -5.70 -18.46 14.58
CA ALA A 101 -6.88 -18.20 15.41
C ALA A 101 -7.60 -19.51 15.83
N LYS A 102 -7.74 -20.47 14.91
CA LYS A 102 -8.29 -21.79 15.23
C LYS A 102 -7.43 -22.55 16.24
N ASP A 103 -6.10 -22.53 16.06
CA ASP A 103 -5.15 -23.19 16.96
C ASP A 103 -5.21 -22.55 18.36
N ALA A 104 -5.32 -21.22 18.44
CA ALA A 104 -5.52 -20.52 19.71
C ALA A 104 -6.82 -20.93 20.41
N ILE A 105 -7.93 -21.04 19.67
CA ILE A 105 -9.22 -21.51 20.19
C ILE A 105 -9.11 -22.98 20.65
N GLN A 106 -8.42 -23.82 19.87
CA GLN A 106 -8.24 -25.23 20.21
C GLN A 106 -7.47 -25.38 21.53
N VAL A 107 -6.36 -24.67 21.71
CA VAL A 107 -5.59 -24.70 22.96
C VAL A 107 -6.44 -24.26 24.16
N ILE A 108 -7.28 -23.24 23.99
CA ILE A 108 -8.21 -22.78 25.03
C ILE A 108 -9.25 -23.86 25.33
N SER A 109 -9.87 -24.46 24.31
CA SER A 109 -10.88 -25.51 24.47
C SER A 109 -10.29 -26.75 25.18
N GLU A 110 -9.08 -27.18 24.80
CA GLU A 110 -8.40 -28.30 25.43
C GLU A 110 -8.04 -28.02 26.89
N GLN A 111 -7.69 -26.76 27.21
CA GLN A 111 -7.49 -26.32 28.59
C GLN A 111 -8.81 -26.39 29.39
N GLU A 112 -9.93 -25.97 28.81
CA GLU A 112 -11.23 -26.04 29.46
C GLU A 112 -11.66 -27.50 29.69
N ASP A 113 -11.52 -28.40 28.71
CA ASP A 113 -11.82 -29.82 28.86
C ASP A 113 -10.96 -30.51 29.93
N SER A 114 -9.68 -30.12 30.01
CA SER A 114 -8.76 -30.61 31.06
C SER A 114 -9.15 -30.09 32.44
N SER A 115 -9.59 -28.83 32.52
CA SER A 115 -10.04 -28.20 33.76
C SER A 115 -11.33 -28.79 34.30
N GLU A 116 -12.11 -29.48 33.46
CA GLU A 116 -13.35 -30.17 33.83
C GLU A 116 -13.16 -31.67 34.15
N SER A 117 -11.92 -32.14 34.32
CA SER A 117 -11.65 -33.57 34.60
C SER A 117 -11.66 -33.90 36.10
N CYS A 118 -12.13 -35.11 36.44
CA CYS A 118 -12.18 -35.62 37.81
C CYS A 118 -10.78 -35.93 38.32
N TRP A 119 -10.35 -35.32 39.43
CA TRP A 119 -9.01 -35.51 40.00
C TRP A 119 -8.68 -36.97 40.35
N ASN A 120 -9.67 -37.75 40.80
CA ASN A 120 -9.47 -39.17 41.15
C ASN A 120 -9.39 -40.13 39.94
N CYS A 121 -10.13 -39.88 38.84
CA CYS A 121 -10.31 -40.89 37.78
C CYS A 121 -10.23 -40.38 36.34
N GLY A 122 -9.99 -39.08 36.13
CA GLY A 122 -9.83 -38.46 34.82
C GLY A 122 -11.10 -38.31 33.97
N ARG A 123 -12.23 -38.91 34.35
CA ARG A 123 -13.52 -38.73 33.64
C ARG A 123 -14.09 -37.33 33.85
N LYS A 124 -14.98 -36.89 32.95
CA LYS A 124 -15.66 -35.58 33.07
C LYS A 124 -16.28 -35.39 34.46
N ALA A 125 -15.89 -34.32 35.12
CA ALA A 125 -16.36 -33.95 36.44
C ALA A 125 -17.66 -33.18 36.36
N SER A 126 -18.61 -33.53 37.21
CA SER A 126 -19.93 -32.90 37.32
C SER A 126 -20.06 -32.06 38.59
N GLU A 127 -19.20 -32.29 39.58
CA GLU A 127 -19.27 -31.67 40.89
C GLU A 127 -17.93 -31.05 41.27
N THR A 128 -17.99 -30.00 42.09
CA THR A 128 -16.81 -29.32 42.66
C THR A 128 -16.74 -29.58 44.16
N CYS A 129 -15.53 -29.60 44.71
CA CYS A 129 -15.34 -29.74 46.14
C CYS A 129 -15.97 -28.55 46.88
N SER A 130 -16.96 -28.83 47.74
CA SER A 130 -17.70 -27.80 48.49
C SER A 130 -16.82 -26.91 49.39
N GLY A 131 -15.62 -27.35 49.76
CA GLY A 131 -14.70 -26.57 50.60
C GLY A 131 -13.87 -25.54 49.82
N CYS A 132 -13.32 -25.93 48.67
CA CYS A 132 -12.36 -25.10 47.92
C CYS A 132 -12.86 -24.64 46.54
N ASN A 133 -13.91 -25.27 46.00
CA ASN A 133 -14.40 -25.16 44.62
C ASN A 133 -13.36 -25.35 43.51
N ALA A 134 -12.11 -25.67 43.86
CA ALA A 134 -10.98 -25.80 42.94
C ALA A 134 -10.81 -27.26 42.45
N ALA A 135 -10.99 -28.24 43.34
CA ALA A 135 -10.96 -29.65 42.94
C ALA A 135 -12.30 -30.08 42.33
N ARG A 136 -12.22 -30.90 41.28
CA ARG A 136 -13.40 -31.38 40.54
C ARG A 136 -13.49 -32.90 40.57
N TYR A 137 -14.73 -33.41 40.64
CA TYR A 137 -15.02 -34.84 40.70
C TYR A 137 -16.24 -35.21 39.85
N CYS A 138 -16.27 -36.43 39.32
CA CYS A 138 -17.43 -36.96 38.59
C CYS A 138 -18.58 -37.41 39.52
N GLY A 139 -18.47 -37.13 40.82
CA GLY A 139 -19.42 -37.52 41.86
C GLY A 139 -18.76 -37.63 43.22
N SER A 140 -19.56 -37.55 44.27
CA SER A 140 -19.09 -37.53 45.67
C SER A 140 -18.25 -38.76 46.06
N PHE A 141 -18.46 -39.92 45.44
CA PHE A 141 -17.64 -41.11 45.68
C PHE A 141 -16.15 -40.87 45.35
N CYS A 142 -15.85 -40.21 44.23
CA CYS A 142 -14.48 -39.89 43.84
C CYS A 142 -13.86 -38.83 44.75
N GLN A 143 -14.66 -37.89 45.26
CA GLN A 143 -14.23 -36.89 46.23
C GLN A 143 -13.75 -37.55 47.53
N HIS A 144 -14.51 -38.50 48.08
CA HIS A 144 -14.15 -39.18 49.32
C HIS A 144 -12.89 -40.05 49.15
N LYS A 145 -12.73 -40.71 48.00
CA LYS A 145 -11.54 -41.51 47.66
C LYS A 145 -10.27 -40.67 47.59
N ASP A 146 -10.35 -39.46 47.03
CA ASP A 146 -9.21 -38.55 46.90
C ASP A 146 -8.98 -37.69 48.15
N TRP A 147 -9.93 -37.68 49.10
CA TRP A 147 -9.91 -36.81 50.27
C TRP A 147 -8.58 -36.87 51.04
N GLU A 148 -8.02 -38.07 51.27
CA GLU A 148 -6.73 -38.25 51.95
C GLU A 148 -5.55 -37.53 51.29
N LYS A 149 -5.61 -37.27 49.99
CA LYS A 149 -4.59 -36.50 49.27
C LYS A 149 -4.98 -35.03 49.14
N HIS A 150 -6.25 -34.77 48.83
CA HIS A 150 -6.77 -33.43 48.56
C HIS A 150 -6.89 -32.56 49.82
N HIS A 151 -7.22 -33.11 51.00
CA HIS A 151 -7.49 -32.32 52.20
C HIS A 151 -6.28 -31.48 52.66
N LEU A 152 -5.05 -31.93 52.37
CA LEU A 152 -3.81 -31.22 52.68
C LEU A 152 -3.66 -29.90 51.88
N ILE A 153 -4.36 -29.79 50.76
CA ILE A 153 -4.32 -28.63 49.85
C ILE A 153 -5.71 -27.99 49.66
N CYS A 154 -6.72 -28.45 50.40
CA CYS A 154 -8.09 -27.94 50.32
C CYS A 154 -8.20 -26.56 51.00
N SER A 155 -7.98 -25.50 50.23
CA SER A 155 -8.06 -24.11 50.70
C SER A 155 -9.34 -23.42 50.23
N PRO A 156 -10.14 -22.80 51.10
CA PRO A 156 -11.31 -22.03 50.69
C PRO A 156 -10.93 -20.76 49.91
N GLY A 157 -11.38 -20.63 48.66
CA GLY A 157 -11.64 -19.32 48.05
C GLY A 157 -10.62 -18.72 47.08
N LEU A 158 -10.10 -19.47 46.10
CA LEU A 158 -9.30 -18.86 45.00
C LEU A 158 -9.86 -18.99 43.57
N GLN A 159 -11.09 -19.46 43.36
CA GLN A 159 -11.70 -19.43 42.02
C GLN A 159 -13.18 -19.07 42.04
N ALA A 160 -13.45 -17.80 41.72
CA ALA A 160 -14.72 -17.36 41.12
C ALA A 160 -14.53 -15.99 40.45
N GLN A 161 -13.84 -15.94 39.31
CA GLN A 161 -13.98 -14.83 38.34
C GLN A 161 -13.69 -15.33 36.91
N PRO A 162 -14.72 -15.59 36.08
CA PRO A 162 -14.57 -15.47 34.63
C PRO A 162 -14.61 -13.97 34.29
N LYS A 163 -13.46 -13.31 34.20
CA LYS A 163 -13.37 -11.98 33.58
C LYS A 163 -13.48 -12.14 32.06
N SER A 164 -14.72 -12.23 31.59
CA SER A 164 -15.09 -11.78 30.25
C SER A 164 -14.77 -10.29 30.17
N LEU A 165 -13.71 -9.93 29.44
CA LEU A 165 -13.49 -8.55 29.03
C LEU A 165 -14.37 -8.28 27.82
N SER A 166 -15.66 -8.03 28.08
CA SER A 166 -16.54 -7.36 27.15
C SER A 166 -16.20 -5.87 27.13
N VAL A 167 -15.41 -5.46 26.13
CA VAL A 167 -15.25 -4.05 25.75
C VAL A 167 -16.51 -3.64 24.99
N THR A 168 -17.47 -3.02 25.67
CA THR A 168 -18.48 -2.14 25.05
C THR A 168 -18.89 -1.00 25.99
N SER A 169 -18.27 0.16 25.76
CA SER A 169 -18.86 1.50 25.58
C SER A 169 -19.99 2.05 26.49
N GLY A 170 -19.75 3.27 27.00
CA GLY A 170 -20.76 4.32 27.29
C GLY A 170 -20.46 5.10 28.58
N GLY A 171 -19.83 6.28 28.57
CA GLY A 171 -20.40 7.61 28.30
C GLY A 171 -20.68 8.33 29.64
N ALA A 172 -20.56 9.64 29.88
CA ALA A 172 -20.21 10.84 29.13
C ALA A 172 -20.00 11.99 30.15
N ALA A 173 -19.18 13.00 29.84
CA ALA A 173 -19.25 14.33 30.48
C ALA A 173 -18.73 15.42 29.52
N VAL A 174 -19.65 15.85 28.65
CA VAL A 174 -19.91 17.19 28.09
C VAL A 174 -18.80 18.25 28.11
N THR A 175 -18.44 18.75 26.92
CA THR A 175 -18.49 20.19 26.61
C THR A 175 -18.74 20.42 25.11
N LYS A 176 -19.55 21.43 24.83
CA LYS A 176 -20.28 21.70 23.58
C LYS A 176 -19.58 22.81 22.78
N THR A 177 -19.22 22.55 21.52
CA THR A 177 -19.07 23.53 20.41
C THR A 177 -19.20 22.74 19.09
N GLN A 178 -20.37 22.76 18.45
CA GLN A 178 -20.76 23.55 17.27
C GLN A 178 -19.95 23.31 15.99
N ASP A 179 -20.70 22.80 15.02
CA ASP A 179 -20.41 22.42 13.64
C ASP A 179 -20.10 23.62 12.75
N VAL A 180 -19.01 23.54 11.98
CA VAL A 180 -18.92 24.15 10.64
C VAL A 180 -18.10 23.23 9.73
N ALA A 181 -18.76 22.76 8.68
CA ALA A 181 -18.18 22.02 7.56
C ALA A 181 -17.11 22.85 6.81
N GLY A 182 -16.05 22.18 6.34
CA GLY A 182 -15.03 22.78 5.50
C GLY A 182 -13.89 21.83 5.15
N ALA A 183 -14.15 20.89 4.23
CA ALA A 183 -13.10 20.14 3.54
C ALA A 183 -12.54 21.00 2.38
N PRO A 184 -11.21 21.10 2.17
CA PRO A 184 -10.69 21.73 0.97
C PRO A 184 -10.70 20.73 -0.18
N ASN A 185 -11.62 20.95 -1.11
CA ASN A 185 -11.59 20.38 -2.45
C ASN A 185 -10.64 21.25 -3.31
N LEU A 186 -9.53 20.68 -3.78
CA LEU A 186 -8.68 21.30 -4.79
C LEU A 186 -8.98 20.63 -6.13
N SER A 187 -10.03 21.12 -6.79
CA SER A 187 -10.36 20.75 -8.17
C SER A 187 -9.42 21.44 -9.16
N ALA A 188 -9.01 20.66 -10.14
CA ALA A 188 -8.42 21.13 -11.39
C ALA A 188 -9.49 21.76 -12.31
N GLU A 189 -9.11 22.85 -13.00
CA GLU A 189 -9.50 23.33 -14.33
C GLU A 189 -8.83 24.72 -14.50
N SER A 190 -8.48 25.30 -15.64
CA SER A 190 -8.29 24.90 -17.03
C SER A 190 -7.53 26.09 -17.68
N VAL A 191 -6.52 25.76 -18.49
CA VAL A 191 -5.85 26.53 -19.58
C VAL A 191 -6.11 28.05 -19.71
N LYS A 192 -5.04 28.88 -19.63
CA LYS A 192 -4.88 30.08 -20.50
C LYS A 192 -3.41 30.54 -20.62
N ALA A 193 -3.02 30.85 -21.85
CA ALA A 193 -1.68 31.23 -22.33
C ALA A 193 -1.09 32.50 -21.67
N PRO A 194 0.25 32.68 -21.64
CA PRO A 194 0.85 33.96 -21.27
C PRO A 194 0.90 34.90 -22.49
N ALA A 195 0.04 35.92 -22.46
CA ALA A 195 0.22 37.13 -23.23
C ALA A 195 1.07 38.13 -22.42
N GLN A 196 2.21 38.52 -23.00
CA GLN A 196 2.71 39.90 -23.11
C GLN A 196 2.77 40.73 -21.82
N VAL A 197 3.99 40.88 -21.27
CA VAL A 197 4.31 41.97 -20.35
C VAL A 197 5.17 43.00 -21.07
N SER A 198 4.62 44.20 -21.13
CA SER A 198 5.20 45.43 -21.67
C SER A 198 6.46 45.84 -20.93
N ALA A 199 7.38 46.44 -21.68
CA ALA A 199 8.57 47.13 -21.18
C ALA A 199 8.22 48.29 -20.23
N PRO A 200 9.09 48.64 -19.27
CA PRO A 200 9.25 50.00 -18.83
C PRO A 200 10.33 50.69 -19.65
N GLY A 201 10.01 51.87 -20.17
CA GLY A 201 10.94 52.76 -20.85
C GLY A 201 11.84 53.52 -19.88
N ASP A 202 12.95 53.96 -20.47
CA ASP A 202 13.75 55.16 -20.21
C ASP A 202 14.39 55.43 -18.83
N VAL A 203 15.73 55.36 -18.81
CA VAL A 203 16.54 56.46 -18.28
C VAL A 203 17.85 56.62 -19.09
N ASN A 204 17.91 57.77 -19.73
CA ASN A 204 18.99 58.44 -20.45
C ASN A 204 20.34 58.51 -19.69
N GLY A 205 21.48 58.55 -20.41
CA GLY A 205 22.76 58.95 -19.81
C GLY A 205 24.05 58.65 -20.59
N HIS A 206 24.46 59.63 -21.42
CA HIS A 206 25.77 59.88 -22.06
C HIS A 206 26.20 59.08 -23.30
#